data_AF-A0A914IDA1-F1
#
_entry.id   AF-A0A914IDA1-F1
#
_cell.length_a   1.000
_cell.length_b   1.000
_cell.length_c   1.000
_cell.angle_alpha   90.00
_cell.angle_beta   90.00
_cell.angle_gamma   90.00
#
_symmetry.space_group_name_H-M   'P 1'
#
loop_
_entity.id
_entity.type
_entity.pdbx_description
1 polymer ?
#
loop_
_entity_poly.entity_id
_entity_poly.type
_entity_poly.pdbx_seq_one_letter_code
_entity_poly.pdbx_strand_id
1 'polypeptide(L)'
;MSKKTNLPKTLVAAIKLVVCLMFIQILARSDEVDAGKAHFAASDHDEPFVDNANSCTIRVQKVEKFQGKCIALKDGVNACQTSKYLDPSNADCSDFP
;
A
#
# COMPACT_ATOMS: atom_id res chain seq x y z
N MET A 1 -35.35 -6.16 -30.78
CA MET A 1 -34.67 -7.20 -31.58
C MET A 1 -33.20 -7.20 -31.21
N SER A 2 -32.76 -8.11 -30.33
CA SER A 2 -31.38 -8.11 -29.82
C SER A 2 -30.48 -8.91 -30.76
N LYS A 3 -29.60 -8.22 -31.50
CA LYS A 3 -28.65 -8.85 -32.44
C LYS A 3 -27.62 -9.64 -31.63
N LYS A 4 -27.75 -10.98 -31.62
CA LYS A 4 -26.70 -11.88 -31.17
C LYS A 4 -25.55 -11.81 -32.17
N THR A 5 -24.50 -11.07 -31.82
CA THR A 5 -23.25 -11.03 -32.57
C THR A 5 -22.54 -12.37 -32.38
N ASN A 6 -22.57 -13.21 -33.41
CA ASN A 6 -21.77 -14.43 -33.46
C ASN A 6 -20.32 -14.02 -33.73
N LEU A 7 -19.62 -13.63 -32.66
CA LEU A 7 -18.21 -13.30 -32.75
C LEU A 7 -17.43 -14.57 -33.10
N PRO A 8 -16.59 -14.56 -34.16
CA PRO A 8 -15.89 -15.76 -34.60
C PRO A 8 -15.01 -16.29 -33.47
N LYS A 9 -15.03 -17.61 -33.24
CA LYS A 9 -14.30 -18.28 -32.16
C LYS A 9 -12.81 -17.92 -32.14
N THR A 10 -12.23 -17.70 -33.32
CA THR A 10 -10.85 -17.24 -33.52
C THR A 10 -10.61 -15.85 -32.94
N LEU A 11 -11.57 -14.93 -33.07
CA LEU A 11 -11.46 -13.58 -32.50
C LEU A 11 -11.59 -13.62 -30.98
N VAL A 12 -12.49 -14.46 -30.45
CA VAL A 12 -12.60 -14.67 -28.99
C VAL A 12 -11.31 -15.25 -28.42
N ALA A 13 -10.69 -16.22 -29.11
CA ALA A 13 -9.41 -16.79 -28.71
C ALA A 13 -8.28 -15.74 -28.76
N ALA A 14 -8.24 -14.92 -29.81
CA ALA A 14 -7.27 -13.83 -29.93
C ALA A 14 -7.42 -12.79 -28.80
N ILE A 15 -8.67 -12.38 -28.49
CA ILE A 15 -8.95 -11.46 -27.38
C ILE A 15 -8.50 -12.06 -26.05
N LYS A 16 -8.83 -13.33 -25.78
CA LYS A 16 -8.38 -14.03 -24.56
C LYS A 16 -6.85 -14.08 -24.46
N LEU A 17 -6.16 -14.33 -25.57
CA LEU A 17 -4.70 -14.39 -25.61
C LEU A 17 -4.07 -13.02 -25.33
N VAL A 18 -4.61 -11.95 -25.93
CA VAL A 18 -4.17 -10.57 -25.66
C VAL A 18 -4.38 -10.18 -24.20
N VAL A 19 -5.55 -10.50 -23.63
CA VAL A 19 -5.84 -10.25 -22.22
C VAL A 19 -4.86 -11.01 -21.32
N CYS A 20 -4.61 -12.28 -21.61
CA CYS A 20 -3.66 -13.10 -20.84
C CYS A 20 -2.24 -12.52 -20.88
N LEU A 21 -1.77 -12.07 -22.04
CA LEU A 21 -0.46 -11.42 -22.19
C LEU A 21 -0.38 -10.10 -21.41
N MET A 22 -1.45 -9.30 -21.37
CA MET A 22 -1.48 -8.09 -20.55
C MET A 22 -1.39 -8.40 -19.06
N PHE A 23 -2.09 -9.43 -18.58
CA PHE A 23 -1.99 -9.86 -17.17
C PHE A 23 -0.57 -10.30 -16.81
N ILE A 24 0.11 -11.05 -17.70
CA ILE A 24 1.51 -11.46 -17.49
C ILE A 24 2.44 -10.23 -17.40
N GLN A 25 2.24 -9.22 -18.25
CA GLN A 25 3.04 -7.98 -18.18
C GLN A 25 2.79 -7.17 -16.90
N ILE A 26 1.56 -7.17 -16.38
CA ILE A 26 1.23 -6.51 -15.11
C ILE A 26 1.89 -7.24 -13.93
N LEU A 27 1.80 -8.58 -13.90
CA LEU A 27 2.44 -9.38 -12.86
C LEU A 27 3.97 -9.24 -12.89
N ALA A 28 4.58 -9.24 -14.08
CA ALA A 28 6.02 -9.02 -14.24
C ALA A 28 6.50 -7.64 -13.74
N ARG A 29 5.63 -6.61 -13.72
CA ARG A 29 5.94 -5.29 -13.14
C ARG A 29 5.76 -5.24 -11.62
N SER A 30 5.04 -6.20 -11.02
CA SER A 30 4.83 -6.24 -9.57
C SER A 30 5.98 -6.90 -8.81
N ASP A 31 6.83 -7.70 -9.47
CA ASP A 31 8.00 -8.32 -8.84
C ASP A 31 9.25 -7.42 -8.83
N GLU A 32 9.23 -6.26 -9.48
CA GLU A 32 10.19 -5.16 -9.21
C GLU A 32 9.70 -4.30 -8.03
N VAL A 33 9.39 -4.94 -6.89
CA VAL A 33 9.63 -4.27 -5.60
C VAL A 33 11.11 -4.48 -5.33
N ASP A 34 11.91 -3.61 -5.95
CA ASP A 34 13.33 -3.46 -5.70
C ASP A 34 13.51 -3.05 -4.23
N ALA A 35 13.60 -4.07 -3.38
CA ALA A 35 14.02 -4.00 -1.99
C ALA A 35 15.51 -3.61 -1.96
N GLY A 36 15.84 -2.42 -2.45
CA GLY A 36 17.23 -2.18 -2.80
C GLY A 36 17.66 -0.79 -3.23
N LYS A 37 16.81 0.26 -3.23
CA LYS A 37 17.34 1.63 -3.36
C LYS A 37 16.38 2.72 -2.92
N ALA A 38 16.16 2.85 -1.62
CA ALA A 38 15.76 4.13 -1.06
C ALA A 38 16.95 5.10 -1.22
N HIS A 39 16.95 5.88 -2.31
CA HIS A 39 17.73 7.11 -2.36
C HIS A 39 17.13 8.04 -1.30
N PHE A 40 17.68 8.01 -0.09
CA PHE A 40 17.38 8.99 0.93
C PHE A 40 17.81 10.34 0.38
N ALA A 41 16.83 11.19 0.04
CA ALA A 41 17.08 12.60 -0.20
C ALA A 41 17.83 13.15 1.03
N ALA A 42 19.06 13.63 0.80
CA ALA A 42 19.83 14.32 1.82
C ALA A 42 19.00 15.53 2.25
N SER A 43 18.49 15.50 3.48
CA SER A 43 17.84 16.66 4.06
C SER A 43 18.94 17.63 4.47
N ASP A 44 19.04 18.74 3.74
CA ASP A 44 19.83 19.91 4.09
C ASP A 44 19.48 20.37 5.51
N HIS A 45 20.32 20.02 6.49
CA HIS A 45 20.49 20.77 7.74
C HIS A 45 21.68 20.18 8.51
N ASP A 46 22.88 20.61 8.12
CA ASP A 46 24.11 20.39 8.88
C ASP A 46 24.14 21.32 10.11
N GLU A 47 23.72 20.82 11.25
CA GLU A 47 24.18 21.31 12.56
C GLU A 47 25.57 20.71 12.84
N PRO A 48 26.48 21.44 13.52
CA PRO A 48 27.89 21.06 13.62
C PRO A 48 28.08 19.73 14.39
N PHE A 49 28.75 18.80 13.71
CA PHE A 49 29.15 17.49 14.22
C PHE A 49 30.13 17.62 15.40
N VAL A 50 29.65 17.35 16.62
CA VAL A 50 30.50 17.23 17.81
C VAL A 50 30.88 15.76 17.96
N ASP A 51 32.15 15.44 17.70
CA ASP A 51 32.67 14.08 17.62
C ASP A 51 32.83 13.47 19.03
N ASN A 52 31.76 12.88 19.56
CA ASN A 52 31.82 12.04 20.76
C ASN A 52 31.95 10.57 20.33
N ALA A 53 33.21 10.10 20.26
CA ALA A 53 33.64 8.79 19.77
C ALA A 53 33.01 7.55 20.49
N ASN A 54 32.19 7.77 21.53
CA ASN A 54 31.47 6.73 22.27
C ASN A 54 29.94 6.84 22.14
N SER A 55 29.42 7.55 21.14
CA SER A 55 27.98 7.68 20.90
C SER A 55 27.53 6.82 19.71
N CYS A 56 26.47 6.03 19.90
CA CYS A 56 25.78 5.35 18.82
C CYS A 56 24.47 6.11 18.53
N THR A 57 24.35 6.68 17.34
CA THR A 57 23.12 7.35 16.91
C THR A 57 22.14 6.32 16.36
N ILE A 58 21.16 5.92 17.19
CA ILE A 58 20.06 5.05 16.75
C ILE A 58 19.02 5.92 16.05
N ARG A 59 18.80 5.68 14.76
CA ARG A 59 17.71 6.33 14.00
C ARG A 59 16.45 5.49 14.13
N VAL A 60 15.48 5.97 14.91
CA VAL A 60 14.15 5.38 15.00
C VAL A 60 13.17 6.14 14.12
N GLN A 61 12.30 5.42 13.42
CA GLN A 61 11.25 6.04 12.63
C GLN A 61 10.19 6.59 13.58
N LYS A 62 9.91 7.90 13.51
CA LYS A 62 8.89 8.53 14.36
C LYS A 62 7.52 7.99 13.95
N VAL A 63 6.89 7.22 14.83
CA VAL A 63 5.50 6.79 14.64
C VAL A 63 4.59 7.90 15.14
N GLU A 64 3.86 8.55 14.24
CA GLU A 64 2.84 9.53 14.61
C GLU A 64 1.53 8.83 14.90
N LYS A 65 0.99 9.07 16.11
CA LYS A 65 -0.33 8.58 16.52
C LYS A 65 -1.37 9.66 16.28
N PHE A 66 -2.50 9.27 15.72
CA PHE A 66 -3.63 10.17 15.48
C PHE A 66 -4.81 9.72 16.34
N GLN A 67 -5.46 10.67 17.01
CA GLN A 67 -6.66 10.37 17.78
C GLN A 67 -7.85 10.24 16.82
N GLY A 68 -8.44 9.04 16.78
CA GLY A 68 -9.59 8.71 15.95
C GLY A 68 -10.83 8.36 16.75
N LYS A 69 -11.88 7.95 16.04
CA LYS A 69 -13.10 7.38 16.61
C LYS A 69 -13.19 5.92 16.21
N CYS A 70 -13.55 5.05 17.15
CA CYS A 70 -13.87 3.68 16.84
C CYS A 70 -15.24 3.61 16.14
N ILE A 71 -15.32 2.85 15.06
CA ILE A 71 -16.53 2.62 14.27
C ILE A 71 -16.68 1.14 13.95
N ALA A 72 -17.91 0.68 13.79
CA ALA A 72 -18.21 -0.66 13.30
C ALA A 72 -18.33 -0.64 11.77
N LEU A 73 -17.58 -1.49 11.09
CA LEU A 73 -17.70 -1.75 9.67
C LEU A 73 -18.76 -2.83 9.41
N LYS A 74 -19.22 -2.89 8.16
CA LYS A 74 -20.06 -4.00 7.71
C LYS A 74 -19.26 -5.29 7.91
N ASP A 75 -19.91 -6.32 8.44
CA ASP A 75 -19.33 -7.62 8.82
C ASP A 75 -18.72 -7.70 10.24
N GLY A 76 -18.99 -6.71 11.11
CA GLY A 76 -18.68 -6.81 12.54
C GLY A 76 -17.22 -6.53 12.89
N VAL A 77 -16.46 -5.93 11.98
CA VAL A 77 -15.08 -5.50 12.20
C VAL A 77 -15.08 -4.10 12.79
N ASN A 78 -14.39 -3.93 13.92
CA ASN A 78 -14.18 -2.61 14.52
C ASN A 78 -12.94 -1.94 13.92
N ALA A 79 -13.04 -0.64 13.63
CA ALA A 79 -12.00 0.13 12.98
C ALA A 79 -11.81 1.49 13.66
N CYS A 80 -10.59 2.03 13.61
CA CYS A 80 -10.30 3.39 14.02
C CYS A 80 -10.37 4.33 12.81
N GLN A 81 -11.32 5.26 12.83
CA GLN A 81 -11.48 6.31 11.81
C GLN A 81 -10.90 7.63 12.30
N THR A 82 -9.97 8.17 11.53
CA THR A 82 -9.48 9.56 11.68
C THR A 82 -10.02 10.41 10.53
N SER A 83 -9.69 11.71 10.52
CA SER A 83 -10.05 12.60 9.40
C SER A 83 -9.34 12.24 8.09
N LYS A 84 -8.26 11.46 8.13
CA LYS A 84 -7.41 11.16 6.98
C LYS A 84 -7.33 9.67 6.63
N TYR A 85 -7.53 8.79 7.61
CA TYR A 85 -7.26 7.36 7.49
C TYR A 85 -8.34 6.54 8.16
N LEU A 86 -8.54 5.32 7.66
CA LEU A 86 -9.34 4.27 8.27
C LEU A 86 -8.43 3.08 8.55
N ASP A 87 -8.29 2.73 9.83
CA ASP A 87 -7.45 1.63 10.30
C ASP A 87 -8.33 0.48 10.83
N PRO A 88 -8.55 -0.59 10.03
CA PRO A 88 -9.43 -1.69 10.39
C PRO A 88 -8.84 -2.71 11.37
N SER A 89 -7.57 -2.57 11.77
CA SER A 89 -6.88 -3.52 12.66
C SER A 89 -6.27 -2.82 13.87
N ASN A 90 -7.00 -1.86 14.44
CA ASN A 90 -6.51 -1.07 15.55
C ASN A 90 -6.82 -1.74 16.91
N ALA A 91 -5.77 -2.03 17.68
CA ALA A 91 -5.89 -2.63 19.01
C ALA A 91 -6.68 -1.76 19.99
N ASP A 92 -6.68 -0.44 19.84
CA ASP A 92 -7.43 0.47 20.72
C ASP A 92 -8.95 0.38 20.50
N CYS A 93 -9.39 -0.18 19.36
CA CYS A 93 -10.81 -0.36 19.02
C CYS A 93 -11.26 -1.83 19.11
N SER A 94 -10.42 -2.75 19.62
CA SER A 94 -10.77 -4.18 19.71
C SER A 94 -11.97 -4.45 20.61
N ASP A 95 -12.14 -3.64 21.65
CA ASP A 95 -13.17 -3.81 22.68
C ASP A 95 -14.37 -2.87 22.45
N PHE A 96 -14.47 -2.25 21.27
CA PHE A 96 -15.58 -1.37 20.93
C PHE A 96 -16.88 -2.21 20.78
N PRO A 97 -17.97 -1.87 21.50
CA PRO A 97 -19.19 -2.67 21.54
C PRO A 97 -20.03 -2.61 20.25
#